data_AF-A0A146LND1-F1
#
_entry.id   AF-A0A146LND1-F1
#
_cell.length_a   1.000
_cell.length_b   1.000
_cell.length_c   1.000
_cell.angle_alpha   90.00
_cell.angle_beta   90.00
_cell.angle_gamma   90.00
#
_symmetry.space_group_name_H-M   'P 1'
#
loop_
_entity.id
_entity.type
_entity.pdbx_description
1 polymer ?
#
loop_
_entity_poly.entity_id
_entity_poly.type
_entity_poly.pdbx_seq_one_letter_code
_entity_poly.pdbx_strand_id
1 'polypeptide(L)'
;MNLNISKVKAPAIKSKWAYVCFPSAEERDKGLTTLNGAKFKAAILQAKVADPAPDPFVKRKNEEAREGSNKRCKVETPEEQSLVLRSNVSPLWNVPYEEQLAQKMKEAKILINRLGVDLVKTNPDLRQWANKQKAE
;
A
#
# COMPACT_ATOMS: atom_id res chain seq x y z
N MET A 1 37.73 7.43 3.39
CA MET A 1 36.55 7.18 4.25
C MET A 1 36.40 5.67 4.38
N ASN A 2 37.03 5.05 5.38
CA ASN A 2 36.92 3.60 5.59
C ASN A 2 35.93 3.37 6.73
N LEU A 3 34.66 3.21 6.38
CA LEU A 3 33.59 2.86 7.30
C LEU A 3 33.13 1.43 6.99
N ASN A 4 33.01 0.60 8.03
CA ASN A 4 32.57 -0.78 7.89
C ASN A 4 31.04 -0.83 7.87
N ILE A 5 30.48 -0.68 6.66
CA ILE A 5 29.05 -0.59 6.43
C ILE A 5 28.50 -1.98 6.10
N SER A 6 27.51 -2.44 6.86
CA SER A 6 26.83 -3.72 6.61
C SER A 6 25.74 -3.61 5.54
N LYS A 7 24.92 -2.55 5.60
CA LYS A 7 23.81 -2.37 4.66
C LYS A 7 23.45 -0.92 4.44
N VAL A 8 23.03 -0.57 3.22
CA VAL A 8 22.43 0.72 2.91
C VAL A 8 21.01 0.50 2.36
N LYS A 9 20.01 1.14 2.96
CA LYS A 9 18.59 1.04 2.55
C LYS A 9 18.04 2.42 2.21
N ALA A 10 17.59 2.62 0.98
CA ALA A 10 16.82 3.80 0.60
C ALA A 10 15.32 3.50 0.77
N PRO A 11 14.52 4.41 1.36
CA PRO A 11 13.08 4.21 1.52
C PRO A 11 12.31 4.25 0.20
N ALA A 12 12.86 4.90 -0.84
CA ALA A 12 12.29 4.94 -2.19
C ALA A 12 13.40 5.11 -3.23
N ILE A 13 13.12 4.72 -4.48
CA ILE A 13 14.06 4.74 -5.63
C ILE A 13 14.65 6.15 -5.88
N LYS A 14 13.93 7.23 -5.54
CA LYS A 14 14.37 8.63 -5.68
C LYS A 14 14.48 9.39 -4.35
N SER A 15 14.70 8.67 -3.25
CA SER A 15 14.83 9.30 -1.93
C SER A 15 16.09 10.17 -1.84
N LYS A 16 15.97 11.33 -1.18
CA LYS A 16 17.11 12.22 -0.86
C LYS A 16 17.92 11.75 0.35
N TRP A 17 17.50 10.68 1.01
CA TRP A 17 18.10 10.14 2.24
C TRP A 17 18.07 8.61 2.25
N ALA A 18 18.97 8.00 3.01
CA ALA A 18 19.11 6.55 3.15
C ALA A 18 19.47 6.18 4.59
N TYR A 19 19.13 4.96 4.97
CA TYR A 19 19.57 4.33 6.22
C TYR A 19 20.86 3.57 5.99
N VAL A 20 21.81 3.72 6.91
CA VAL A 20 23.07 2.99 6.92
C VAL A 20 23.09 2.12 8.17
N CYS A 21 23.32 0.83 8.00
CA CYS A 21 23.45 -0.15 9.08
C CYS A 21 24.91 -0.51 9.28
N PHE A 22 25.35 -0.50 10.53
CA PHE A 22 26.69 -0.89 10.97
C PHE A 22 26.61 -2.17 11.80
N PRO A 23 27.65 -3.01 11.79
CA PRO A 23 27.67 -4.26 12.55
C PRO A 23 27.83 -4.03 14.07
N SER A 24 28.44 -2.92 14.50
CA SER A 24 28.60 -2.56 15.92
C SER A 24 28.16 -1.12 16.21
N ALA A 25 27.82 -0.86 17.48
CA ALA A 25 27.45 0.49 17.94
C ALA A 25 28.62 1.48 17.85
N GLU A 26 29.85 1.01 18.11
CA GLU A 26 31.06 1.83 18.02
C GLU A 26 31.33 2.32 16.58
N GLU A 27 31.14 1.44 15.60
CA GLU A 27 31.29 1.80 14.19
C GLU A 27 30.17 2.71 13.71
N ARG A 28 28.95 2.56 14.25
CA ARG A 28 27.85 3.51 14.01
C ARG A 28 28.22 4.91 14.47
N ASP A 29 28.79 5.06 15.67
CA ASP A 29 29.10 6.38 16.24
C ASP A 29 30.30 7.04 15.53
N LYS A 30 31.30 6.23 15.13
CA LYS A 30 32.38 6.67 14.22
C LYS A 30 31.83 7.12 12.87
N GLY A 31 30.89 6.35 12.31
CA GLY A 31 30.20 6.68 11.07
C GLY A 31 29.38 7.97 11.18
N LEU A 32 28.66 8.18 12.29
CA LEU A 32 27.87 9.38 12.56
C LEU A 32 28.76 10.62 12.58
N THR A 33 29.87 10.57 13.31
CA THR A 33 30.82 11.70 13.42
C THR A 33 31.50 12.00 12.09
N THR A 34 31.82 10.97 11.30
CA THR A 34 32.52 11.12 10.01
C THR A 34 31.59 11.59 8.89
N LEU A 35 30.34 11.13 8.87
CA LEU A 35 29.38 11.44 7.80
C LEU A 35 28.65 12.76 8.04
N ASN A 36 28.46 13.16 9.30
CA ASN A 36 27.80 14.42 9.62
C ASN A 36 28.70 15.61 9.23
N GLY A 37 28.23 16.46 8.32
CA GLY A 37 29.00 17.60 7.81
C GLY A 37 29.95 17.26 6.65
N ALA A 38 30.01 16.01 6.20
CA ALA A 38 30.82 15.63 5.06
C ALA A 38 30.27 16.23 3.75
N LYS A 39 31.14 16.81 2.92
CA LYS A 39 30.75 17.32 1.61
C LYS A 39 30.72 16.18 0.60
N PHE A 40 29.54 15.86 0.09
CA PHE A 40 29.35 14.87 -0.96
C PHE A 40 28.76 15.52 -2.21
N LYS A 41 29.52 15.48 -3.31
CA LYS A 41 29.23 16.27 -4.52
C LYS A 41 29.07 17.76 -4.15
N ALA A 42 27.89 18.32 -4.38
CA ALA A 42 27.55 19.72 -4.09
C ALA A 42 26.73 19.89 -2.79
N ALA A 43 26.48 18.82 -2.02
CA ALA A 43 25.65 18.86 -0.82
C ALA A 43 26.44 18.50 0.44
N ILE A 44 26.04 19.08 1.57
CA ILE A 44 26.55 18.73 2.90
C ILE A 44 25.65 17.62 3.43
N LEU A 45 26.23 16.48 3.77
CA LEU A 45 25.50 15.37 4.35
C LEU A 45 25.17 15.67 5.81
N GLN A 46 23.93 15.38 6.20
CA GLN A 46 23.49 15.40 7.59
C GLN A 46 23.23 13.95 8.02
N ALA A 47 23.84 13.55 9.13
CA ALA A 47 23.65 12.23 9.69
C ALA A 47 23.05 12.34 11.09
N LYS A 48 22.01 11.56 11.36
CA LYS A 48 21.33 11.43 12.65
C LYS A 48 21.19 9.94 12.95
N VAL A 49 21.20 9.57 14.23
CA VAL A 49 20.73 8.24 14.66
C VAL A 49 19.27 8.09 14.24
N ALA A 50 18.99 7.04 13.47
CA ALA A 50 17.65 6.76 13.00
C ALA A 50 16.74 6.42 14.18
N ASP A 51 15.55 7.02 14.19
CA ASP A 51 14.52 6.66 15.15
C ASP A 51 14.09 5.20 14.88
N PRO A 52 13.86 4.40 15.94
CA PRO A 52 13.42 3.02 15.76
C PRO A 52 12.15 2.99 14.93
N ALA A 53 12.02 1.97 14.07
CA ALA A 53 10.83 1.81 13.27
C ALA A 53 9.62 1.78 14.22
N PRO A 54 8.60 2.63 13.98
CA PRO A 54 7.41 2.63 14.83
C PRO A 54 6.79 1.24 14.80
N ASP A 55 6.48 0.72 15.99
CA ASP A 55 5.92 -0.62 16.15
C ASP A 55 4.68 -0.78 15.24
N PRO A 56 4.67 -1.80 14.34
CA PRO A 56 3.52 -2.07 13.49
C PRO A 56 2.22 -2.19 14.26
N PHE A 57 2.24 -2.71 15.48
CA PHE A 57 1.08 -2.85 16.35
C PHE A 57 0.63 -1.51 16.93
N VAL A 58 1.56 -0.60 17.24
CA VAL A 58 1.22 0.76 17.70
C VAL A 58 0.61 1.59 16.57
N LYS A 59 1.09 1.41 15.33
CA LYS A 59 0.46 2.02 14.15
C LYS A 59 -0.96 1.52 13.94
N ARG A 60 -1.17 0.20 13.89
CA ARG A 60 -2.50 -0.41 13.75
C ARG A 60 -3.44 0.03 14.87
N LYS A 61 -2.98 0.03 16.12
CA LYS A 61 -3.78 0.45 17.26
C LYS A 61 -4.16 1.93 17.20
N ASN A 62 -3.28 2.80 16.71
CA ASN A 62 -3.59 4.22 16.52
C ASN A 62 -4.49 4.48 15.30
N GLU A 63 -4.38 3.68 14.24
CA GLU A 63 -5.30 3.72 13.09
C GLU A 63 -6.70 3.26 13.52
N GLU A 64 -6.81 2.12 14.22
CA GLU A 64 -8.05 1.62 14.83
C GLU A 64 -8.66 2.64 15.81
N ALA A 65 -7.82 3.34 16.60
CA ALA A 65 -8.29 4.37 17.52
C ALA A 65 -8.74 5.67 16.81
N ARG A 66 -8.16 6.00 15.65
CA ARG A 66 -8.55 7.17 14.83
C ARG A 66 -9.78 6.89 13.96
N GLU A 67 -9.96 5.64 13.54
CA GLU A 67 -11.13 5.19 12.77
C GLU A 67 -12.35 4.85 13.64
N GLY A 68 -12.28 5.08 14.96
CA GLY A 68 -13.46 5.11 15.83
C GLY A 68 -14.33 3.84 15.80
N SER A 69 -13.78 2.68 15.44
CA SER A 69 -14.56 1.46 15.29
C SER A 69 -13.70 0.20 15.43
N ASN A 70 -14.31 -0.87 15.94
CA ASN A 70 -13.77 -2.23 16.10
C ASN A 70 -13.11 -2.61 17.44
N LYS A 71 -13.53 -2.01 18.57
CA LYS A 71 -13.87 -2.91 19.69
C LYS A 71 -15.16 -3.58 19.25
N ARG A 72 -15.09 -4.87 18.86
CA ARG A 72 -16.22 -5.74 18.44
C ARG A 72 -17.54 -5.09 18.85
N CYS A 73 -18.24 -4.44 17.92
CA CYS A 73 -19.52 -3.81 18.24
C CYS A 73 -20.33 -4.88 18.96
N LYS A 74 -20.59 -4.65 20.25
CA LYS A 74 -21.47 -5.51 21.00
C LYS A 74 -22.82 -5.24 20.34
N VAL A 75 -23.24 -6.16 19.48
CA VAL A 75 -24.47 -6.02 18.74
C VAL A 75 -25.57 -6.40 19.72
N GLU A 76 -26.11 -5.40 20.42
CA GLU A 76 -26.92 -5.60 21.62
C GLU A 76 -28.37 -5.93 21.27
N THR A 77 -28.83 -5.54 20.07
CA THR A 77 -30.21 -5.76 19.62
C THR A 77 -30.30 -6.76 18.46
N PRO A 78 -31.39 -7.55 18.38
CA PRO A 78 -31.64 -8.45 17.24
C PRO A 78 -31.69 -7.72 15.88
N GLU A 79 -32.12 -6.45 15.86
CA GLU A 79 -32.18 -5.64 14.64
C GLU A 79 -30.80 -5.28 14.12
N GLU A 80 -29.89 -4.86 15.01
CA GLU A 80 -28.50 -4.61 14.64
C GLU A 80 -27.80 -5.90 14.18
N GLN A 81 -28.10 -7.05 14.80
CA GLN A 81 -27.55 -8.34 14.39
C GLN A 81 -27.99 -8.70 12.97
N SER A 82 -29.27 -8.49 12.67
CA SER A 82 -29.81 -8.66 11.32
C SER A 82 -29.14 -7.72 10.31
N LEU A 83 -28.94 -6.45 10.67
CA LEU A 83 -28.29 -5.46 9.81
C LEU A 83 -26.84 -5.84 9.49
N VAL A 84 -26.07 -6.21 10.51
CA VAL A 84 -24.69 -6.68 10.38
C VAL A 84 -24.66 -7.94 9.51
N LEU A 85 -25.54 -8.90 9.77
CA LEU A 85 -25.60 -10.13 8.98
C LEU A 85 -25.85 -9.83 7.50
N ARG A 86 -26.90 -9.05 7.19
CA ARG A 86 -27.25 -8.66 5.81
C ARG A 86 -26.09 -7.96 5.10
N SER A 87 -25.41 -7.06 5.78
CA SER A 87 -24.26 -6.32 5.24
C SER A 87 -23.05 -7.23 4.96
N ASN A 88 -22.88 -8.31 5.73
CA ASN A 88 -21.77 -9.26 5.53
C ASN A 88 -22.10 -10.37 4.53
N VAL A 89 -23.35 -10.85 4.46
CA VAL A 89 -23.72 -12.00 3.62
C VAL A 89 -24.27 -11.62 2.25
N SER A 90 -24.80 -10.40 2.11
CA SER A 90 -25.52 -9.98 0.90
C SER A 90 -25.01 -8.61 0.44
N PRO A 91 -24.06 -8.58 -0.49
CA PRO A 91 -23.58 -7.32 -1.06
C PRO A 91 -24.73 -6.54 -1.71
N LEU A 92 -24.71 -5.21 -1.55
CA LEU A 92 -25.70 -4.27 -2.11
C LEU A 92 -27.14 -4.50 -1.61
N TRP A 93 -27.35 -5.19 -0.47
CA TRP A 93 -28.69 -5.50 0.04
C TRP A 93 -29.58 -4.27 0.27
N ASN A 94 -28.97 -3.10 0.50
CA ASN A 94 -29.62 -1.83 0.77
C ASN A 94 -29.86 -0.98 -0.49
N VAL A 95 -29.52 -1.50 -1.67
CA VAL A 95 -29.64 -0.82 -2.96
C VAL A 95 -30.86 -1.39 -3.71
N PRO A 96 -31.71 -0.56 -4.34
CA PRO A 96 -32.79 -1.05 -5.21
C PRO A 96 -32.28 -1.96 -6.33
N TYR A 97 -33.06 -2.96 -6.70
CA TYR A 97 -32.63 -4.00 -7.65
C TYR A 97 -32.18 -3.43 -9.02
N GLU A 98 -32.90 -2.43 -9.54
CA GLU A 98 -32.54 -1.78 -10.81
C GLU A 98 -31.16 -1.10 -10.77
N GLU A 99 -30.84 -0.45 -9.64
CA GLU A 99 -29.53 0.17 -9.43
C GLU A 99 -28.43 -0.89 -9.27
N GLN A 100 -28.73 -2.00 -8.58
CA GLN A 100 -27.79 -3.12 -8.47
C GLN A 100 -27.45 -3.68 -9.86
N LEU A 101 -28.46 -3.84 -10.73
CA LEU A 101 -28.27 -4.36 -12.07
C LEU A 101 -27.41 -3.41 -12.91
N ALA A 102 -27.71 -2.11 -12.85
CA ALA A 102 -26.92 -1.09 -13.55
C ALA A 102 -25.45 -1.07 -13.08
N GLN A 103 -25.22 -1.15 -11.76
CA GLN A 103 -23.88 -1.20 -11.19
C GLN A 103 -23.12 -2.46 -11.61
N LYS A 104 -23.74 -3.64 -11.46
CA LYS A 104 -23.15 -4.92 -11.87
C LYS A 104 -22.81 -4.94 -13.36
N MET A 105 -23.69 -4.42 -14.20
CA MET A 105 -23.47 -4.34 -15.65
C MET A 105 -22.29 -3.42 -15.98
N LYS A 106 -22.17 -2.27 -15.29
CA LYS A 106 -21.05 -1.35 -15.44
C LYS A 106 -19.73 -2.02 -15.02
N GLU A 107 -19.69 -2.67 -13.86
CA GLU A 107 -18.51 -3.38 -13.36
C GLU A 107 -18.10 -4.52 -14.30
N ALA A 108 -19.07 -5.29 -14.81
CA ALA A 108 -18.82 -6.35 -15.79
C ALA A 108 -18.17 -5.80 -17.06
N LYS A 109 -18.65 -4.68 -17.61
CA LYS A 109 -18.04 -4.03 -18.78
C LYS A 109 -16.60 -3.58 -18.52
N ILE A 110 -16.32 -3.03 -17.33
CA ILE A 110 -14.95 -2.63 -16.95
C ILE A 110 -14.04 -3.86 -16.87
N LEU A 111 -14.52 -4.94 -16.23
CA LEU A 111 -13.77 -6.17 -16.09
C LEU A 111 -13.45 -6.81 -17.44
N ILE A 112 -14.44 -6.92 -18.33
CA ILE A 112 -14.27 -7.47 -19.69
C ILE A 112 -13.25 -6.66 -20.48
N ASN A 113 -13.33 -5.32 -20.42
CA ASN A 113 -12.35 -4.46 -21.10
C ASN A 113 -10.93 -4.68 -20.58
N ARG A 114 -10.76 -4.78 -19.25
CA ARG A 114 -9.47 -5.08 -18.63
C ARG A 114 -8.93 -6.44 -19.08
N LEU A 115 -9.76 -7.48 -19.01
CA LEU A 115 -9.39 -8.82 -19.47
C LEU A 115 -9.04 -8.84 -20.96
N GLY A 116 -9.76 -8.09 -21.80
CA GLY A 116 -9.45 -7.96 -23.22
C GLY A 116 -8.09 -7.29 -23.48
N VAL A 117 -7.72 -6.28 -22.68
CA VAL A 117 -6.38 -5.67 -22.75
C VAL A 117 -5.31 -6.66 -22.32
N ASP A 118 -5.51 -7.37 -21.20
CA ASP A 118 -4.57 -8.36 -20.70
C ASP A 118 -4.41 -9.56 -21.66
N LEU A 119 -5.49 -9.96 -22.34
CA LEU A 119 -5.49 -11.00 -23.36
C LEU A 119 -4.60 -10.63 -24.56
N VAL A 120 -4.76 -9.43 -25.12
CA VAL A 120 -3.96 -8.95 -26.27
C VAL A 120 -2.51 -8.72 -25.88
N LYS A 121 -2.27 -8.24 -24.65
CA LYS A 121 -0.92 -8.07 -24.13
C LYS A 121 -0.17 -9.40 -24.03
N THR A 122 -0.86 -10.47 -23.65
CA THR A 122 -0.29 -11.82 -23.53
C THR A 122 -0.17 -12.51 -24.88
N ASN A 123 -1.12 -12.25 -25.80
CA ASN A 123 -1.20 -12.89 -27.11
C ASN A 123 -1.35 -11.82 -28.21
N PRO A 124 -0.23 -11.28 -28.74
CA PRO A 124 -0.27 -10.21 -29.74
C PRO A 124 -1.03 -10.56 -31.03
N ASP A 125 -1.05 -11.84 -31.42
CA ASP A 125 -1.72 -12.32 -32.63
C ASP A 125 -3.25 -12.13 -32.57
N LEU A 126 -3.83 -12.10 -31.36
CA LEU A 126 -5.26 -11.90 -31.16
C LEU A 126 -5.70 -10.43 -31.31
N ARG A 127 -4.77 -9.50 -31.54
CA ARG A 127 -5.07 -8.05 -31.58
C ARG A 127 -6.10 -7.69 -32.65
N GLN A 128 -6.02 -8.30 -33.83
CA GLN A 128 -6.98 -8.01 -34.91
C GLN A 128 -8.38 -8.50 -34.55
N TRP A 129 -8.49 -9.70 -33.98
CA TRP A 129 -9.77 -10.26 -33.53
C TRP A 129 -10.36 -9.43 -32.39
N ALA A 130 -9.56 -9.08 -31.38
CA ALA A 130 -10.02 -8.28 -30.25
C ALA A 130 -10.49 -6.88 -30.65
N ASN A 131 -9.89 -6.27 -31.68
CA ASN A 131 -10.34 -4.98 -32.22
C ASN A 131 -11.69 -5.09 -32.93
N LYS A 132 -11.98 -6.20 -33.62
CA LYS A 132 -13.31 -6.44 -34.22
C LYS A 132 -14.40 -6.51 -33.14
N GLN A 133 -14.12 -7.22 -32.04
CA GLN A 133 -15.05 -7.37 -30.91
C GLN A 133 -15.35 -6.08 -30.14
N LYS A 134 -14.57 -5.01 -30.33
CA LYS A 134 -14.83 -3.69 -29.75
C LYS A 134 -15.68 -2.79 -30.64
N ALA A 135 -15.83 -3.15 -31.93
CA ALA A 135 -16.58 -2.38 -32.91
C ALA A 135 -18.05 -2.82 -33.00
N GLU A 136 -18.38 -3.98 -32.42
CA GLU A 136 -19.74 -4.50 -32.21
C GLU A 136 -20.28 -4.05 -30.84
#